data_AF-A0A6B8QTX2-F1
#
_entry.id   AF-A0A6B8QTX2-F1
#
_cell.length_a   1.000
_cell.length_b   1.000
_cell.length_c   1.000
_cell.angle_alpha   90.00
_cell.angle_beta   90.00
_cell.angle_gamma   90.00
#
_symmetry.space_group_name_H-M   'P 1'
#
loop_
_entity.id
_entity.type
_entity.pdbx_description
1 polymer ?
#
loop_
_entity_poly.entity_id
_entity_poly.type
_entity_poly.pdbx_seq_one_letter_code
_entity_poly.pdbx_strand_id
1 'polypeptide(L)'
;MSQVTAIIGLGNPGAEYEATRHNAGFWLVEAIAQSAHAELRPEKKFFGHYAKVRLGDHELHLLNPATFMNRSGAAVAALCQFFKLAPENLLVAHDELDLPPGQARYKTGGGHGGHNGLRDIISALGGQKQFHRVRIGIGHPGEARQVTNYVLGRPGKAEHEAIVRAMDECVTTLPLALAGDWAKAMNQLHSLKPA
;
A
#
# COMPACT_ATOMS: atom_id res chain seq x y z
N MET A 1 -17.55 7.06 -9.38
CA MET A 1 -16.82 6.22 -8.41
C MET A 1 -16.55 7.08 -7.19
N SER A 2 -16.57 6.51 -5.98
CA SER A 2 -16.15 7.23 -4.78
C SER A 2 -14.70 7.69 -4.90
N GLN A 3 -14.41 8.86 -4.36
CA GLN A 3 -13.07 9.42 -4.39
C GLN A 3 -12.21 8.75 -3.32
N VAL A 4 -10.98 8.40 -3.67
CA VAL A 4 -9.97 7.97 -2.69
C VAL A 4 -9.58 9.15 -1.83
N THR A 5 -9.71 9.00 -0.50
CA THR A 5 -9.36 10.03 0.48
C THR A 5 -8.42 9.51 1.56
N ALA A 6 -8.14 8.21 1.60
CA ALA A 6 -7.12 7.63 2.47
C ALA A 6 -6.26 6.60 1.75
N ILE A 7 -4.95 6.66 1.99
CA ILE A 7 -3.96 5.73 1.47
C ILE A 7 -3.27 5.03 2.64
N ILE A 8 -3.34 3.71 2.64
CA ILE A 8 -2.80 2.86 3.71
C ILE A 8 -1.61 2.09 3.18
N GLY A 9 -0.46 2.21 3.83
CA GLY A 9 0.72 1.39 3.53
C GLY A 9 0.75 0.20 4.45
N LEU A 10 0.91 -1.01 3.93
CA LEU A 10 1.11 -2.21 4.76
C LEU A 10 2.60 -2.50 4.98
N GLY A 11 2.91 -2.97 6.19
CA GLY A 11 4.27 -3.28 6.65
C GLY A 11 4.30 -3.75 8.10
N ASN A 12 5.50 -4.07 8.59
CA ASN A 12 5.77 -4.30 10.00
C ASN A 12 6.58 -3.12 10.59
N PRO A 13 6.28 -2.68 11.83
CA PRO A 13 7.08 -1.69 12.53
C PRO A 13 8.38 -2.31 13.07
N GLY A 14 9.44 -1.51 13.20
CA GLY A 14 10.73 -1.93 13.76
C GLY A 14 11.86 -1.92 12.73
N ALA A 15 13.06 -1.53 13.16
CA ALA A 15 14.23 -1.33 12.30
C ALA A 15 14.64 -2.61 11.55
N GLU A 16 14.33 -3.79 12.09
CA GLU A 16 14.59 -5.07 11.46
C GLU A 16 13.72 -5.30 10.21
N TYR A 17 12.54 -4.68 10.14
CA TYR A 17 11.58 -4.86 9.04
C TYR A 17 11.61 -3.73 8.00
N GLU A 18 12.16 -2.56 8.34
CA GLU A 18 12.16 -1.36 7.50
C GLU A 18 12.59 -1.63 6.06
N ALA A 19 13.62 -2.46 5.85
CA ALA A 19 14.17 -2.76 4.53
C ALA A 19 13.68 -4.10 3.93
N THR A 20 12.60 -4.69 4.47
CA THR A 20 12.08 -5.98 4.00
C THR A 20 11.04 -5.82 2.90
N ARG A 21 10.92 -6.82 2.01
CA ARG A 21 9.92 -6.79 0.92
C ARG A 21 8.50 -6.56 1.43
N HIS A 22 8.18 -7.07 2.62
CA HIS A 22 6.86 -6.93 3.23
C HIS A 22 6.50 -5.49 3.66
N ASN A 23 7.47 -4.57 3.63
CA ASN A 23 7.27 -3.15 3.93
C ASN A 23 7.11 -2.29 2.66
N ALA A 24 6.98 -2.89 1.46
CA ALA A 24 6.79 -2.15 0.22
C ALA A 24 5.59 -1.18 0.26
N GLY A 25 4.52 -1.54 1.00
CA GLY A 25 3.38 -0.66 1.22
C GLY A 25 3.74 0.60 2.03
N PHE A 26 4.54 0.46 3.09
CA PHE A 26 5.06 1.60 3.86
C PHE A 26 5.93 2.50 2.99
N TRP A 27 6.85 1.93 2.20
CA TRP A 27 7.74 2.69 1.33
C TRP A 27 6.98 3.56 0.35
N LEU A 28 5.92 3.02 -0.27
CA LEU A 28 5.11 3.79 -1.19
C LEU A 28 4.40 4.95 -0.49
N VAL A 29 3.82 4.73 0.69
CA VAL A 29 3.13 5.80 1.43
C VAL A 29 4.10 6.86 1.94
N GLU A 30 5.30 6.48 2.34
CA GLU A 30 6.38 7.41 2.69
C GLU A 30 6.82 8.23 1.47
N ALA A 31 6.97 7.61 0.29
CA ALA A 31 7.26 8.33 -0.95
C ALA A 31 6.14 9.31 -1.36
N ILE A 32 4.87 8.94 -1.15
CA ILE A 32 3.72 9.83 -1.36
C ILE A 32 3.76 11.01 -0.37
N ALA A 33 4.07 10.76 0.91
CA ALA A 33 4.20 11.84 1.89
C ALA A 33 5.33 12.80 1.50
N GLN A 34 6.49 12.27 1.11
CA GLN A 34 7.65 13.04 0.68
C GLN A 34 7.37 13.89 -0.57
N SER A 35 6.66 13.35 -1.56
CA SER A 35 6.29 14.13 -2.76
C SER A 35 5.31 15.27 -2.46
N ALA A 36 4.56 15.17 -1.35
CA ALA A 36 3.73 16.23 -0.80
C ALA A 36 4.45 17.09 0.27
N HIS A 37 5.78 16.99 0.39
CA HIS A 37 6.60 17.70 1.37
C HIS A 37 6.15 17.49 2.84
N ALA A 38 5.69 16.28 3.15
CA ALA A 38 5.21 15.88 4.46
C ALA A 38 5.96 14.65 4.99
N GLU A 39 5.80 14.39 6.28
CA GLU A 39 6.34 13.22 6.96
C GLU A 39 5.23 12.60 7.80
N LEU A 40 5.16 11.27 7.85
CA LEU A 40 4.23 10.59 8.74
C LEU A 40 4.73 10.70 10.19
N ARG A 41 3.85 11.09 11.10
CA ARG A 41 4.14 11.25 12.52
C ARG A 41 3.42 10.18 13.35
N PRO A 42 3.98 9.72 14.47
CA PRO A 42 3.28 8.80 15.35
C PRO A 42 1.91 9.35 15.79
N GLU A 43 0.86 8.58 15.57
CA GLU A 43 -0.51 8.90 15.91
C GLU A 43 -1.16 7.71 16.62
N LYS A 44 -1.31 7.84 17.94
CA LYS A 44 -1.81 6.78 18.82
C LYS A 44 -3.25 6.41 18.49
N LYS A 45 -4.06 7.36 18.02
CA LYS A 45 -5.47 7.14 17.70
C LYS A 45 -5.68 6.15 16.57
N PHE A 46 -4.75 6.10 15.63
CA PHE A 46 -4.80 5.21 14.46
C PHE A 46 -3.76 4.10 14.55
N PHE A 47 -3.15 3.90 15.71
CA PHE A 47 -2.17 2.85 15.97
C PHE A 47 -1.04 2.81 14.94
N GLY A 48 -0.54 3.97 14.50
CA GLY A 48 0.42 4.03 13.40
C GLY A 48 1.09 5.38 13.20
N HIS A 49 1.79 5.51 12.09
CA HIS A 49 2.32 6.79 11.61
C HIS A 49 1.33 7.38 10.62
N TYR A 50 0.96 8.63 10.82
CA TYR A 50 -0.10 9.30 10.08
C TYR A 50 0.37 10.65 9.55
N ALA A 51 -0.12 11.02 8.38
CA ALA A 51 -0.03 12.38 7.85
C ALA A 51 -1.33 12.76 7.16
N LYS A 52 -1.66 14.05 7.19
CA LYS A 52 -2.68 14.63 6.32
C LYS A 52 -1.95 15.46 5.27
N VAL A 53 -2.12 15.12 4.00
CA VAL A 53 -1.39 15.77 2.91
C VAL A 53 -2.35 16.30 1.86
N ARG A 54 -1.84 17.18 1.01
CA ARG A 54 -2.53 17.65 -0.19
C ARG A 54 -1.70 17.29 -1.42
N LEU A 55 -2.30 16.56 -2.35
CA LEU A 55 -1.69 16.19 -3.63
C LEU A 55 -2.55 16.78 -4.75
N GLY A 56 -2.08 17.87 -5.36
CA GLY A 56 -2.92 18.71 -6.22
C GLY A 56 -4.10 19.28 -5.44
N ASP A 57 -5.33 19.08 -5.93
CA ASP A 57 -6.56 19.51 -5.25
C ASP A 57 -7.13 18.45 -4.30
N HIS A 58 -6.44 17.32 -4.10
CA HIS A 58 -6.91 16.21 -3.29
C HIS A 58 -6.31 16.24 -1.89
N GLU A 59 -7.18 16.25 -0.88
CA GLU A 59 -6.78 16.07 0.52
C GLU A 59 -6.80 14.58 0.87
N LEU A 60 -5.69 14.08 1.43
CA LEU A 60 -5.48 12.66 1.68
C LEU A 60 -5.04 12.40 3.12
N HIS A 61 -5.60 11.34 3.70
CA HIS A 61 -5.11 10.71 4.92
C HIS A 61 -4.11 9.61 4.57
N LEU A 62 -2.87 9.75 5.02
CA LEU A 62 -1.83 8.72 4.87
C LEU A 62 -1.68 7.98 6.19
N LEU A 63 -1.61 6.65 6.16
CA LEU A 63 -1.42 5.83 7.35
C LEU A 63 -0.51 4.64 7.07
N ASN A 64 0.55 4.51 7.85
CA ASN A 64 1.33 3.29 8.01
C ASN A 64 1.02 2.69 9.40
N PRO A 65 0.19 1.63 9.49
CA PRO A 65 -0.12 0.97 10.76
C PRO A 65 1.14 0.51 11.50
N ALA A 66 1.31 0.89 12.75
CA ALA A 66 2.33 0.35 13.65
C ALA A 66 1.80 -0.87 14.45
N THR A 67 0.69 -1.45 13.99
CA THR A 67 0.22 -2.79 14.36
C THR A 67 0.87 -3.77 13.39
N PHE A 68 1.65 -4.74 13.87
CA PHE A 68 2.23 -5.80 13.02
C PHE A 68 1.28 -6.25 11.90
N MET A 69 1.83 -6.66 10.76
CA MET A 69 1.09 -6.88 9.51
C MET A 69 -0.26 -7.59 9.70
N ASN A 70 -0.29 -8.68 10.46
CA ASN A 70 -1.48 -9.49 10.73
C ASN A 70 -2.53 -8.83 11.66
N ARG A 71 -2.32 -7.58 12.07
CA ARG A 71 -3.20 -6.76 12.92
C ARG A 71 -3.49 -5.38 12.32
N SER A 72 -3.16 -5.19 11.04
CA SER A 72 -3.33 -3.91 10.31
C SER A 72 -4.78 -3.40 10.30
N GLY A 73 -5.76 -4.29 10.38
CA GLY A 73 -7.18 -3.98 10.35
C GLY A 73 -7.63 -3.10 11.52
N ALA A 74 -7.01 -3.23 12.70
CA ALA A 74 -7.33 -2.38 13.85
C ALA A 74 -7.02 -0.90 13.57
N ALA A 75 -5.85 -0.62 12.98
CA ALA A 75 -5.43 0.72 12.57
C ALA A 75 -6.35 1.31 11.49
N VAL A 76 -6.63 0.52 10.45
CA VAL A 76 -7.48 0.95 9.34
C VAL A 76 -8.91 1.20 9.79
N ALA A 77 -9.50 0.31 10.60
CA ALA A 77 -10.85 0.49 11.13
C ALA A 77 -10.96 1.73 12.02
N ALA A 78 -9.95 2.02 12.85
CA ALA A 78 -9.92 3.22 13.68
C ALA A 78 -9.92 4.51 12.85
N LEU A 79 -9.13 4.54 11.76
CA LEU A 79 -9.11 5.67 10.82
C LEU A 79 -10.47 5.84 10.13
N CYS A 80 -11.03 4.75 9.59
CA CYS A 80 -12.33 4.76 8.90
C CYS A 80 -13.45 5.23 9.82
N GLN A 81 -13.51 4.72 11.05
CA GLN A 81 -14.54 5.11 12.01
C GLN A 81 -14.44 6.59 12.37
N PHE A 82 -13.22 7.09 12.58
CA PHE A 82 -13.04 8.48 13.01
C PHE A 82 -13.38 9.49 11.91
N PHE A 83 -12.92 9.25 10.67
CA PHE A 83 -13.16 10.14 9.54
C PHE A 83 -14.41 9.78 8.73
N LYS A 84 -15.17 8.77 9.15
CA LYS A 84 -16.37 8.25 8.47
C LYS A 84 -16.11 7.84 7.03
N LEU A 85 -14.97 7.18 6.80
CA LEU A 85 -14.56 6.71 5.48
C LEU A 85 -15.22 5.37 5.17
N ALA A 86 -15.79 5.25 3.98
CA ALA A 86 -16.23 3.98 3.43
C ALA A 86 -15.05 3.21 2.82
N PRO A 87 -15.10 1.88 2.66
CA PRO A 87 -14.02 1.11 2.05
C PRO A 87 -13.62 1.61 0.66
N GLU A 88 -14.57 2.10 -0.12
CA GLU A 88 -14.34 2.61 -1.46
C GLU A 88 -13.59 3.97 -1.46
N ASN A 89 -13.36 4.58 -0.28
CA ASN A 89 -12.48 5.73 -0.11
C ASN A 89 -11.02 5.33 0.14
N LEU A 90 -10.73 4.04 0.32
CA LEU A 90 -9.41 3.55 0.69
C LEU A 90 -8.62 3.08 -0.53
N LEU A 91 -7.32 3.39 -0.51
CA LEU A 91 -6.31 2.79 -1.38
C LEU A 91 -5.24 2.10 -0.52
N VAL A 92 -5.19 0.78 -0.54
CA VAL A 92 -4.28 -0.02 0.28
C VAL A 92 -3.07 -0.47 -0.55
N ALA A 93 -1.88 0.05 -0.23
CA ALA A 93 -0.61 -0.34 -0.81
C ALA A 93 -0.01 -1.54 -0.07
N HIS A 94 0.40 -2.57 -0.81
CA HIS A 94 0.95 -3.80 -0.23
C HIS A 94 1.92 -4.50 -1.19
N ASP A 95 2.77 -5.37 -0.65
CA ASP A 95 3.62 -6.26 -1.44
C ASP A 95 2.81 -7.37 -2.11
N GLU A 96 3.21 -7.74 -3.31
CA GLU A 96 2.52 -8.70 -4.16
C GLU A 96 3.48 -9.75 -4.69
N LEU A 97 3.25 -11.00 -4.28
CA LEU A 97 4.07 -12.15 -4.67
C LEU A 97 3.82 -12.56 -6.14
N ASP A 98 2.60 -12.33 -6.64
CA ASP A 98 2.22 -12.70 -8.00
C ASP A 98 2.79 -11.76 -9.08
N LEU A 99 3.40 -10.63 -8.67
CA LEU A 99 3.98 -9.65 -9.57
C LEU A 99 5.50 -9.61 -9.36
N PRO A 100 6.31 -9.64 -10.44
CA PRO A 100 7.76 -9.52 -10.32
C PRO A 100 8.17 -8.10 -9.88
N PRO A 101 9.35 -7.93 -9.28
CA PRO A 101 9.96 -6.63 -9.05
C PRO A 101 9.97 -5.76 -10.32
N GLY A 102 9.64 -4.48 -10.18
CA GLY A 102 9.50 -3.55 -11.31
C GLY A 102 8.09 -3.44 -11.89
N GLN A 103 7.14 -4.27 -11.45
CA GLN A 103 5.73 -4.10 -11.78
C GLN A 103 4.94 -3.60 -10.58
N ALA A 104 3.99 -2.71 -10.83
CA ALA A 104 2.94 -2.37 -9.88
C ALA A 104 1.59 -2.30 -10.59
N ARG A 105 0.50 -2.59 -9.87
CA ARG A 105 -0.84 -2.55 -10.46
C ARG A 105 -1.87 -2.01 -9.48
N TYR A 106 -2.68 -1.07 -9.96
CA TYR A 106 -3.97 -0.77 -9.34
C TYR A 106 -4.96 -1.93 -9.49
N LYS A 107 -5.76 -2.15 -8.44
CA LYS A 107 -6.88 -3.09 -8.45
C LYS A 107 -7.98 -2.61 -7.51
N THR A 108 -9.24 -2.79 -7.89
CA THR A 108 -10.38 -2.57 -6.99
C THR A 108 -10.95 -3.92 -6.58
N GLY A 109 -11.29 -4.09 -5.31
CA GLY A 109 -11.94 -5.33 -4.86
C GLY A 109 -10.98 -6.53 -4.73
N GLY A 110 -11.58 -7.72 -4.72
CA GLY A 110 -10.87 -9.00 -4.69
C GLY A 110 -10.59 -9.56 -3.28
N GLY A 111 -10.10 -10.80 -3.23
CA GLY A 111 -9.68 -11.45 -1.98
C GLY A 111 -8.32 -10.96 -1.48
N HIS A 112 -7.86 -11.46 -0.33
CA HIS A 112 -6.56 -11.09 0.23
C HIS A 112 -5.35 -11.78 -0.44
N GLY A 113 -5.56 -12.80 -1.28
CA GLY A 113 -4.47 -13.46 -2.01
C GLY A 113 -3.39 -14.05 -1.10
N GLY A 114 -3.78 -14.59 0.06
CA GLY A 114 -2.82 -15.06 1.08
C GLY A 114 -2.15 -13.96 1.92
N HIS A 115 -2.26 -12.68 1.53
CA HIS A 115 -1.64 -11.56 2.25
C HIS A 115 -2.30 -11.31 3.61
N ASN A 116 -1.52 -11.39 4.68
CA ASN A 116 -2.04 -11.37 6.06
C ASN A 116 -2.65 -10.02 6.47
N GLY A 117 -2.06 -8.89 6.04
CA GLY A 117 -2.60 -7.55 6.35
C GLY A 117 -3.93 -7.26 5.66
N LEU A 118 -4.04 -7.56 4.35
CA LEU A 118 -5.32 -7.49 3.62
C LEU A 118 -6.40 -8.38 4.24
N ARG A 119 -6.04 -9.59 4.69
CA ARG A 119 -6.99 -10.49 5.38
C ARG A 119 -7.55 -9.83 6.64
N ASP A 120 -6.67 -9.21 7.43
CA ASP A 120 -7.07 -8.55 8.68
C ASP A 120 -7.90 -7.29 8.42
N ILE A 121 -7.54 -6.48 7.42
CA ILE A 121 -8.35 -5.31 7.00
C ILE A 121 -9.77 -5.74 6.58
N ILE A 122 -9.88 -6.74 5.70
CA ILE A 122 -11.19 -7.23 5.23
C ILE A 122 -12.03 -7.70 6.43
N SER A 123 -11.41 -8.40 7.39
CA SER A 123 -12.10 -8.83 8.62
C SER A 123 -12.58 -7.64 9.45
N ALA A 124 -11.70 -6.66 9.71
CA ALA A 124 -12.01 -5.49 10.52
C ALA A 124 -13.07 -4.57 9.90
N LEU A 125 -13.18 -4.56 8.56
CA LEU A 125 -14.19 -3.81 7.81
C LEU A 125 -15.49 -4.62 7.58
N GLY A 126 -15.72 -5.71 8.32
CA GLY A 126 -16.97 -6.48 8.25
C GLY A 126 -17.11 -7.31 6.97
N GLY A 127 -16.00 -7.76 6.39
CA GLY A 127 -15.98 -8.55 5.15
C GLY A 127 -16.03 -7.71 3.87
N GLN A 128 -16.06 -6.38 3.99
CA GLN A 128 -16.06 -5.47 2.84
C GLN A 128 -14.72 -5.48 2.12
N LYS A 129 -14.77 -5.62 0.80
CA LYS A 129 -13.59 -5.79 -0.06
C LYS A 129 -13.42 -4.66 -1.06
N GLN A 130 -14.38 -3.75 -1.17
CA GLN A 130 -14.50 -2.75 -2.24
C GLN A 130 -13.54 -1.56 -2.08
N PHE A 131 -12.39 -1.76 -1.47
CA PHE A 131 -11.30 -0.79 -1.47
C PHE A 131 -10.38 -0.96 -2.68
N HIS A 132 -9.72 0.13 -3.06
CA HIS A 132 -8.67 0.11 -4.07
C HIS A 132 -7.36 -0.39 -3.48
N ARG A 133 -6.48 -0.89 -4.35
CA ARG A 133 -5.18 -1.45 -3.96
C ARG A 133 -4.09 -1.01 -4.89
N VAL A 134 -2.90 -0.79 -4.34
CA VAL A 134 -1.65 -0.75 -5.11
C VAL A 134 -0.90 -2.03 -4.79
N ARG A 135 -0.81 -2.91 -5.79
CA ARG A 135 -0.09 -4.18 -5.70
C ARG A 135 1.33 -3.94 -6.17
N ILE A 136 2.30 -3.98 -5.26
CA ILE A 136 3.72 -3.70 -5.56
C ILE A 136 4.44 -5.04 -5.72
N GLY A 137 4.91 -5.34 -6.93
CA GLY A 137 5.53 -6.62 -7.23
C GLY A 137 6.83 -6.82 -6.49
N ILE A 138 6.89 -7.92 -5.73
CA ILE A 138 8.09 -8.34 -5.00
C ILE A 138 8.64 -9.68 -5.49
N GLY A 139 7.90 -10.41 -6.34
CA GLY A 139 8.23 -11.75 -6.83
C GLY A 139 7.84 -12.86 -5.86
N HIS A 140 8.00 -14.11 -6.29
CA HIS A 140 7.68 -15.30 -5.49
C HIS A 140 8.91 -16.22 -5.38
N PRO A 141 9.21 -16.81 -4.20
CA PRO A 141 10.38 -17.68 -4.00
C PRO A 141 10.23 -19.09 -4.63
N GLY A 142 9.33 -19.28 -5.59
CA GLY A 142 8.97 -20.59 -6.16
C GLY A 142 8.17 -21.53 -5.23
N GLU A 143 8.52 -21.62 -3.95
CA GLU A 143 7.89 -22.57 -3.00
C GLU A 143 7.12 -21.86 -1.88
N ALA A 144 5.89 -22.32 -1.61
CA ALA A 144 5.02 -21.72 -0.58
C ALA A 144 5.66 -21.70 0.82
N ARG A 145 6.43 -22.72 1.19
CA ARG A 145 7.11 -22.79 2.51
C ARG A 145 8.18 -21.72 2.71
N GLN A 146 8.68 -21.12 1.63
CA GLN A 146 9.73 -20.11 1.67
C GLN A 146 9.17 -18.68 1.74
N VAL A 147 7.86 -18.50 1.51
CA VAL A 147 7.21 -17.19 1.41
C VAL A 147 7.46 -16.32 2.64
N THR A 148 7.28 -16.85 3.85
CA THR A 148 7.48 -16.07 5.09
C THR A 148 8.89 -15.49 5.18
N ASN A 149 9.92 -16.29 4.93
CA ASN A 149 11.30 -15.83 4.97
C ASN A 149 11.62 -14.88 3.82
N TYR A 150 11.00 -15.09 2.65
CA TYR A 150 11.19 -14.25 1.48
C TYR A 150 10.66 -12.83 1.69
N VAL A 151 9.43 -12.69 2.18
CA VAL A 151 8.79 -11.38 2.40
C VAL A 151 9.47 -10.62 3.54
N LEU A 152 9.91 -11.32 4.59
CA LEU A 152 10.69 -10.74 5.69
C LEU A 152 12.18 -10.56 5.34
N GLY A 153 12.59 -10.96 4.13
CA GLY A 153 13.94 -10.74 3.62
C GLY A 153 14.07 -9.39 2.92
N ARG A 154 15.29 -8.84 2.92
CA ARG A 154 15.62 -7.67 2.11
C ARG A 154 15.70 -8.05 0.62
N PRO A 155 15.19 -7.23 -0.30
CA PRO A 155 15.39 -7.43 -1.73
C PRO A 155 16.88 -7.31 -2.10
N GLY A 156 17.30 -8.04 -3.13
CA GLY A 156 18.61 -7.80 -3.74
C GLY A 156 18.68 -6.39 -4.34
N LYS A 157 19.88 -5.87 -4.60
CA LYS A 157 20.05 -4.49 -5.11
C LYS A 157 19.22 -4.20 -6.37
N ALA A 158 19.30 -5.08 -7.38
CA ALA A 158 18.56 -4.91 -8.63
C ALA A 158 17.03 -4.99 -8.42
N GLU A 159 16.56 -5.91 -7.56
CA GLU A 159 15.14 -6.01 -7.20
C GLU A 159 14.66 -4.76 -6.48
N HIS A 160 15.45 -4.26 -5.52
CA HIS A 160 15.13 -3.04 -4.77
C HIS A 160 15.01 -1.83 -5.70
N GLU A 161 15.99 -1.63 -6.59
CA GLU A 161 15.95 -0.56 -7.60
C GLU A 161 14.73 -0.70 -8.51
N ALA A 162 14.36 -1.92 -8.91
CA ALA A 162 13.16 -2.17 -9.69
C ALA A 162 11.87 -1.81 -8.92
N ILE A 163 11.76 -2.21 -7.65
CA ILE A 163 10.62 -1.88 -6.79
C ILE A 163 10.50 -0.35 -6.63
N VAL A 164 11.61 0.34 -6.36
CA VAL A 164 11.62 1.81 -6.24
C VAL A 164 11.14 2.47 -7.52
N ARG A 165 11.62 2.06 -8.70
CA ARG A 165 11.11 2.59 -9.98
C ARG A 165 9.60 2.38 -10.16
N ALA A 166 9.08 1.23 -9.75
CA ALA A 166 7.64 0.98 -9.80
C ALA A 166 6.86 1.87 -8.82
N MET A 167 7.44 2.19 -7.65
CA MET A 167 6.84 3.12 -6.69
C MET A 167 6.84 4.57 -7.22
N ASP A 168 7.91 4.99 -7.88
CA ASP A 168 7.98 6.31 -8.53
C ASP A 168 6.87 6.48 -9.58
N GLU A 169 6.61 5.43 -10.35
CA GLU A 169 5.49 5.42 -11.31
C GLU A 169 4.12 5.41 -10.61
N CYS A 170 3.99 4.72 -9.47
CA CYS A 170 2.78 4.80 -8.64
C CYS A 170 2.53 6.24 -8.17
N VAL A 171 3.56 6.95 -7.70
CA VAL A 171 3.45 8.35 -7.29
C VAL A 171 3.06 9.23 -8.48
N THR A 172 3.64 8.98 -9.65
CA THR A 172 3.36 9.74 -10.89
C THR A 172 1.93 9.53 -11.39
N THR A 173 1.40 8.31 -11.30
CA THR A 173 0.05 7.96 -11.79
C THR A 173 -1.06 8.21 -10.77
N LEU A 174 -0.72 8.33 -9.48
CA LEU A 174 -1.69 8.54 -8.39
C LEU A 174 -2.61 9.76 -8.62
N PRO A 175 -2.13 10.96 -9.03
CA PRO A 175 -3.02 12.09 -9.31
C PRO A 175 -4.13 11.78 -10.33
N LEU A 176 -3.85 10.99 -11.37
CA LEU A 176 -4.85 10.57 -12.36
C LEU A 176 -5.93 9.69 -11.71
N ALA A 177 -5.52 8.75 -10.86
CA ALA A 177 -6.43 7.89 -10.12
C ALA A 177 -7.30 8.69 -9.14
N LEU A 178 -6.73 9.66 -8.42
CA LEU A 178 -7.46 10.53 -7.48
C LEU A 178 -8.46 11.45 -8.17
N ALA A 179 -8.17 11.88 -9.40
CA ALA A 179 -9.07 12.62 -10.28
C ALA A 179 -10.19 11.72 -10.87
N GLY A 180 -10.14 10.42 -10.63
CA GLY A 180 -11.12 9.43 -11.12
C GLY A 180 -10.81 8.86 -12.50
N ASP A 181 -9.72 9.28 -13.16
CA ASP A 181 -9.26 8.73 -14.43
C ASP A 181 -8.45 7.43 -14.22
N TRP A 182 -9.12 6.45 -13.61
CA TRP A 182 -8.54 5.14 -13.32
C TRP A 182 -8.07 4.41 -14.56
N ALA A 183 -8.77 4.57 -15.69
CA ALA A 183 -8.40 3.92 -16.94
C ALA A 183 -7.02 4.39 -17.41
N LYS A 184 -6.77 5.70 -17.42
CA LYS A 184 -5.46 6.24 -17.79
C LYS A 184 -4.39 5.89 -16.77
N ALA A 185 -4.69 6.01 -15.47
CA ALA A 185 -3.76 5.63 -14.41
C ALA A 185 -3.34 4.15 -14.52
N MET A 186 -4.29 3.25 -14.75
CA MET A 186 -4.04 1.81 -14.95
C MET A 186 -3.26 1.54 -16.23
N ASN A 187 -3.65 2.13 -17.36
CA ASN A 187 -2.97 1.91 -18.64
C ASN A 187 -1.49 2.31 -18.57
N GLN A 188 -1.20 3.42 -17.90
CA GLN A 188 0.18 3.87 -17.70
C GLN A 188 0.93 2.94 -16.73
N LEU A 189 0.43 2.76 -15.51
CA LEU A 189 1.12 1.98 -14.47
C LEU A 189 1.31 0.51 -14.86
N HIS A 190 0.30 -0.12 -15.49
CA HIS A 190 0.34 -1.54 -15.82
C HIS A 190 1.19 -1.83 -17.06
N SER A 191 1.69 -0.80 -17.76
CA SER A 191 2.60 -0.93 -18.90
C SER A 191 4.06 -1.12 -18.48
N LEU A 192 4.38 -0.95 -17.19
CA LEU A 192 5.70 -1.21 -16.65
C LEU A 192 6.16 -2.63 -16.95
N LYS A 193 7.36 -2.74 -17.50
CA LYS A 193 8.01 -4.02 -17.77
C LYS A 193 8.76 -4.49 -16.52
N PRO A 194 8.81 -5.82 -16.28
CA PRO A 194 9.67 -6.37 -15.24
C PRO A 194 11.13 -6.00 -15.48
N ALA A 195 11.91 -5.95 -14.40
CA ALA A 195 13.35 -5.75 -14.46
C ALA A 195 14.10 -6.96 -15.04
#